data_AF-A0A6I7XCB3-F1
#
_entry.id   AF-A0A6I7XCB3-F1
#
_cell.length_a   1.000
_cell.length_b   1.000
_cell.length_c   1.000
_cell.angle_alpha   90.00
_cell.angle_beta   90.00
_cell.angle_gamma   90.00
#
_symmetry.space_group_name_H-M   'P 1'
#
loop_
_entity.id
_entity.type
_entity.pdbx_description
1 polymer ?
#
loop_
_entity_poly.entity_id
_entity_poly.type
_entity_poly.pdbx_seq_one_letter_code
_entity_poly.pdbx_strand_id
1 'polypeptide(L)'
;MSFAFFVPETHVEEVKDALFELGAGKIGDYDCCAWQVLGTGQFKPLAGSQPFIGETEQVTRLSEYKVEMVCTDQLIKQVVKTLLQVHPYQEPAYEVYQVFTVDELI
;
A
#
# COMPACT_ATOMS: atom_id res chain seq x y z
N MET A 1 8.26 9.31 -7.55
CA MET A 1 8.19 8.56 -6.25
C MET A 1 8.05 7.05 -6.46
N SER A 2 8.36 6.27 -5.42
CA SER A 2 7.81 4.92 -5.19
C SER A 2 6.98 4.95 -3.90
N PHE A 3 5.95 4.12 -3.79
CA PHE A 3 5.26 3.91 -2.52
C PHE A 3 4.97 2.43 -2.30
N ALA A 4 4.92 2.05 -1.04
CA ALA A 4 4.59 0.69 -0.63
C ALA A 4 3.49 0.67 0.43
N PHE A 5 2.70 -0.40 0.45
CA PHE A 5 1.65 -0.62 1.44
C PHE A 5 1.52 -2.11 1.78
N PHE A 6 0.86 -2.40 2.90
CA PHE A 6 0.69 -3.75 3.44
C PHE A 6 -0.79 -4.08 3.53
N VAL A 7 -1.22 -5.16 2.89
CA VAL A 7 -2.65 -5.50 2.73
C VAL A 7 -2.88 -7.01 2.87
N PRO A 8 -4.00 -7.45 3.48
CA PRO A 8 -4.41 -8.85 3.46
C PRO A 8 -4.52 -9.42 2.05
N GLU A 9 -4.20 -10.70 1.90
CA GLU A 9 -4.34 -11.44 0.63
C GLU A 9 -5.75 -11.34 0.02
N THR A 10 -6.78 -11.25 0.86
CA THR A 10 -8.17 -11.14 0.41
C THR A 10 -8.53 -9.82 -0.27
N HIS A 11 -7.75 -8.75 -0.09
CA HIS A 11 -8.06 -7.41 -0.60
C HIS A 11 -6.95 -6.85 -1.51
N VAL A 12 -5.87 -7.59 -1.74
CA VAL A 12 -4.70 -7.09 -2.49
C VAL A 12 -5.04 -6.64 -3.91
N GLU A 13 -5.87 -7.38 -4.63
CA GLU A 13 -6.25 -7.04 -6.01
C GLU A 13 -7.18 -5.82 -6.04
N GLU A 14 -8.22 -5.79 -5.19
CA GLU A 14 -9.15 -4.66 -5.10
C GLU A 14 -8.42 -3.33 -4.78
N VAL A 15 -7.49 -3.36 -3.83
CA VAL A 15 -6.70 -2.18 -3.49
C VAL A 15 -5.80 -1.77 -4.65
N LYS A 16 -5.11 -2.71 -5.32
CA LYS A 16 -4.26 -2.39 -6.48
C LYS A 16 -5.06 -1.76 -7.62
N ASP A 17 -6.21 -2.34 -7.97
CA ASP A 17 -7.06 -1.87 -9.06
C ASP A 17 -7.48 -0.41 -8.83
N ALA A 18 -7.92 -0.06 -7.62
CA ALA A 18 -8.29 1.32 -7.27
C ALA A 18 -7.12 2.32 -7.40
N LEU A 19 -5.88 1.87 -7.17
CA LEU A 19 -4.69 2.72 -7.30
C LEU A 19 -4.23 2.82 -8.75
N PHE A 20 -4.37 1.75 -9.53
CA PHE A 20 -4.11 1.73 -10.97
C PHE A 20 -5.05 2.66 -11.74
N GLU A 21 -6.33 2.74 -11.35
CA GLU A 21 -7.29 3.69 -11.94
C GLU A 21 -6.84 5.15 -11.82
N LEU A 22 -6.06 5.49 -10.78
CA LEU A 22 -5.47 6.82 -10.60
C LEU A 22 -4.17 7.03 -11.37
N GLY A 23 -3.59 5.98 -11.94
CA GLY A 23 -2.31 6.01 -12.64
C GLY A 23 -1.09 5.71 -11.76
N ALA A 24 -1.27 5.17 -10.55
CA ALA A 24 -0.15 4.50 -9.87
C ALA A 24 0.34 3.32 -10.73
N GLY A 25 1.63 2.99 -10.68
CA GLY A 25 2.18 1.90 -11.48
C GLY A 25 2.35 2.20 -12.98
N LYS A 26 2.20 3.47 -13.41
CA LYS A 26 2.51 3.87 -14.80
C LYS A 26 3.99 4.23 -14.98
N ILE A 27 4.65 3.58 -15.94
CA ILE A 27 6.03 3.88 -16.36
C ILE A 27 6.11 3.83 -17.88
N GLY A 28 6.31 4.97 -18.54
CA GLY A 28 6.36 5.02 -20.00
C GLY A 28 5.09 4.43 -20.62
N ASP A 29 5.26 3.40 -21.46
CA ASP A 29 4.16 2.69 -22.13
C ASP A 29 3.59 1.50 -21.33
N TYR A 30 4.02 1.33 -20.07
CA TYR A 30 3.55 0.26 -19.19
C TYR A 30 2.56 0.80 -18.16
N ASP A 31 1.46 0.07 -17.98
CA ASP A 31 0.44 0.33 -16.98
C ASP A 31 0.35 -0.83 -15.99
N CYS A 32 -0.28 -0.59 -14.86
CA CYS A 32 -0.49 -1.56 -13.79
C CYS A 32 0.81 -2.21 -13.26
N CYS A 33 1.93 -1.49 -13.26
CA CYS A 33 3.18 -2.01 -12.70
C CYS A 33 3.12 -2.04 -11.18
N ALA A 34 3.29 -3.23 -10.60
CA ALA A 34 3.48 -3.42 -9.18
C ALA A 34 4.45 -4.57 -8.93
N TRP A 35 5.21 -4.47 -7.86
CA TRP A 35 5.91 -5.60 -7.28
C TRP A 35 5.24 -5.97 -5.96
N GLN A 36 5.12 -7.27 -5.65
CA GLN A 36 4.57 -7.69 -4.38
C GLN A 36 5.26 -8.92 -3.82
N VAL A 37 5.27 -9.04 -2.50
CA VAL A 37 5.77 -10.20 -1.77
C VAL A 37 4.84 -10.56 -0.62
N LEU A 38 4.56 -11.85 -0.49
CA LEU A 38 3.81 -12.38 0.63
C LEU A 38 4.71 -12.48 1.86
N GLY A 39 4.26 -11.94 2.98
CA GLY A 39 4.93 -12.01 4.27
C GLY A 39 3.95 -12.20 5.42
N THR A 40 4.47 -12.14 6.64
CA THR A 40 3.66 -12.22 7.86
C THR A 40 3.55 -10.84 8.50
N GLY A 41 2.34 -10.30 8.51
CA GLY A 41 1.96 -9.12 9.28
C GLY A 41 1.77 -9.46 10.75
N GLN A 42 2.02 -8.48 11.64
CA GLN A 42 1.66 -8.60 13.04
C GLN A 42 1.25 -7.25 13.63
N PHE A 43 0.21 -7.27 14.45
CA PHE A 43 -0.23 -6.11 15.22
C PHE A 43 -0.98 -6.54 16.46
N LYS A 44 -1.17 -5.61 17.40
CA LYS A 44 -1.97 -5.79 18.61
C LYS A 44 -2.97 -4.63 18.69
N PRO A 45 -4.26 -4.83 18.41
CA PRO A 45 -5.26 -3.78 18.55
C PRO A 45 -5.29 -3.30 20.01
N LEU A 46 -5.21 -2.00 20.23
CA LEU A 46 -5.32 -1.38 21.56
C LEU A 46 -6.75 -0.95 21.84
N ALA A 47 -7.05 -0.64 23.10
CA ALA A 47 -8.32 -0.02 23.46
C ALA A 47 -8.62 1.23 22.59
N GLY A 48 -9.81 1.25 21.97
CA GLY A 48 -10.22 2.31 21.04
C GLY A 48 -10.00 2.01 19.55
N SER A 49 -9.28 0.93 19.22
CA SER A 49 -9.12 0.48 17.82
C SER A 49 -10.43 -0.09 17.28
N GLN A 50 -10.68 0.07 15.98
CA GLN A 50 -11.73 -0.65 15.24
C GLN A 50 -11.05 -1.58 14.22
N PRO A 51 -10.41 -2.66 14.68
CA PRO A 51 -9.63 -3.50 13.80
C PRO A 51 -10.56 -4.28 12.85
N PHE A 52 -10.16 -4.37 11.58
CA PHE A 52 -10.86 -5.21 10.60
C PHE A 52 -10.80 -6.70 11.00
N ILE A 53 -9.69 -7.13 11.62
CA ILE A 53 -9.47 -8.50 12.14
C ILE A 53 -8.68 -8.46 13.45
N GLY A 54 -8.78 -9.53 14.23
CA GLY A 54 -8.05 -9.68 15.48
C GLY A 54 -8.83 -9.19 16.70
N GLU A 55 -8.32 -9.53 17.88
CA GLU A 55 -8.97 -9.24 19.16
C GLU A 55 -8.19 -8.19 19.96
N THR A 56 -8.91 -7.33 20.68
CA THR A 56 -8.32 -6.27 21.51
C THR A 56 -7.33 -6.84 22.53
N GLU A 57 -6.16 -6.18 22.64
CA GLU A 57 -5.01 -6.58 23.47
C GLU A 57 -4.38 -7.95 23.14
N GLN A 58 -4.74 -8.56 22.00
CA GLN A 58 -4.13 -9.81 21.54
C GLN A 58 -3.28 -9.60 20.28
N VAL A 59 -2.08 -10.20 20.28
CA VAL A 59 -1.21 -10.16 19.10
C VAL A 59 -1.81 -11.03 18.01
N THR A 60 -2.20 -10.40 16.92
CA THR A 60 -2.69 -11.05 15.71
C THR A 60 -1.56 -11.18 14.70
N ARG A 61 -1.50 -12.32 14.01
CA ARG A 61 -0.58 -12.58 12.90
C ARG A 61 -1.37 -13.12 11.73
N LEU A 62 -1.03 -12.67 10.53
CA LEU A 62 -1.66 -13.13 9.30
C LEU A 62 -0.73 -12.96 8.10
N SER A 63 -1.10 -13.59 6.99
CA SER A 63 -0.48 -13.34 5.69
C SER A 63 -0.88 -11.96 5.16
N GLU A 64 0.11 -11.17 4.77
CA GLU A 64 -0.08 -9.88 4.10
C GLU A 64 0.86 -9.76 2.92
N TYR A 65 0.42 -9.07 1.87
CA TYR A 65 1.31 -8.62 0.81
C TYR A 65 1.91 -7.27 1.19
N LYS A 66 3.23 -7.13 1.09
CA LYS A 66 3.84 -5.83 0.79
C LYS A 66 3.72 -5.63 -0.71
N VAL A 67 3.04 -4.57 -1.11
CA VAL A 67 2.92 -4.14 -2.51
C VAL A 67 3.71 -2.85 -2.67
N GLU A 68 4.50 -2.75 -3.74
CA GLU A 68 5.28 -1.56 -4.10
C GLU A 68 4.98 -1.15 -5.54
N MET A 69 4.81 0.15 -5.76
CA MET A 69 4.44 0.71 -7.06
C MET A 69 5.13 2.07 -7.25
N VAL A 70 5.52 2.36 -8.48
CA VAL A 70 5.92 3.72 -8.84
C VAL A 70 4.71 4.67 -8.81
N CYS A 71 4.97 5.95 -8.57
CA CYS A 71 3.96 6.98 -8.69
C CYS A 71 4.61 8.33 -9.00
N THR A 72 3.96 9.15 -9.82
CA THR A 72 4.43 10.51 -10.07
C THR A 72 4.20 11.40 -8.86
N ASP A 73 5.04 12.42 -8.72
CA ASP A 73 5.00 13.35 -7.59
C ASP A 73 3.67 14.12 -7.53
N GLN A 74 3.03 14.34 -8.68
CA GLN A 74 1.72 15.01 -8.78
C GLN A 74 0.59 14.13 -8.25
N LEU A 75 0.70 12.80 -8.40
CA LEU A 75 -0.37 11.86 -8.07
C LEU A 75 -0.25 11.27 -6.67
N ILE A 76 0.96 11.21 -6.08
CA ILE A 76 1.22 10.47 -4.84
C ILE A 76 0.26 10.81 -3.70
N LYS A 77 -0.08 12.09 -3.53
CA LYS A 77 -1.00 12.52 -2.47
C LYS A 77 -2.42 11.99 -2.69
N GLN A 78 -2.88 11.94 -3.94
CA GLN A 78 -4.20 11.41 -4.28
C GLN A 78 -4.22 9.88 -4.16
N VAL A 79 -3.16 9.22 -4.63
CA VAL A 79 -2.98 7.76 -4.51
C VAL A 79 -2.99 7.32 -3.06
N VAL A 80 -2.24 7.97 -2.17
CA VAL A 80 -2.25 7.65 -0.73
C VAL A 80 -3.63 7.89 -0.11
N LYS A 81 -4.32 8.98 -0.47
CA LYS A 81 -5.69 9.21 0.02
C LYS A 81 -6.64 8.08 -0.39
N THR A 82 -6.56 7.63 -1.63
CA THR A 82 -7.39 6.52 -2.12
C THR A 82 -7.02 5.21 -1.45
N LEU A 83 -5.72 4.92 -1.26
CA LEU A 83 -5.28 3.77 -0.45
C LEU A 83 -5.96 3.80 0.93
N LEU A 84 -5.90 4.92 1.64
CA LEU A 84 -6.53 5.05 2.97
C LEU A 84 -8.06 4.90 2.95
N GLN A 85 -8.72 5.09 1.81
CA GLN A 85 -10.16 4.96 1.67
C GLN A 85 -10.60 3.54 1.31
N VAL A 86 -9.86 2.85 0.43
CA VAL A 86 -10.22 1.54 -0.11
C VAL A 86 -9.63 0.39 0.70
N HIS A 87 -8.62 0.66 1.52
CA HIS A 87 -7.98 -0.36 2.32
C HIS A 87 -8.90 -0.87 3.45
N PRO A 88 -8.94 -2.18 3.74
CA PRO A 88 -9.84 -2.74 4.76
C PRO A 88 -9.52 -2.29 6.18
N TYR A 89 -8.27 -1.94 6.47
CA TYR A 89 -7.85 -1.48 7.79
C TYR A 89 -8.20 -0.02 8.04
N GLN A 90 -8.60 0.27 9.28
CA GLN A 90 -8.84 1.63 9.77
C GLN A 90 -7.60 2.54 9.61
N GLU A 91 -6.42 2.01 9.92
CA GLU A 91 -5.13 2.72 9.81
C GLU A 91 -4.13 1.86 9.02
N PRO A 92 -4.14 1.93 7.67
CA PRO A 92 -3.22 1.19 6.82
C PRO A 92 -1.78 1.68 6.99
N ALA A 93 -0.83 0.75 7.08
CA ALA A 93 0.59 1.08 7.02
C ALA A 93 1.03 1.29 5.56
N TYR A 94 1.78 2.37 5.31
CA TYR A 94 2.35 2.68 4.00
C TYR A 94 3.66 3.46 4.12
N GLU A 95 4.44 3.42 3.05
CA GLU A 95 5.76 4.05 2.94
C GLU A 95 5.80 4.84 1.62
N VAL A 96 6.43 6.02 1.62
CA VAL A 96 6.64 6.82 0.41
C VAL A 96 8.12 7.15 0.28
N TYR A 97 8.69 6.82 -0.87
CA TYR A 97 10.09 6.99 -1.18
C TYR A 97 10.27 7.96 -2.35
N GLN A 98 11.21 8.89 -2.20
CA GLN A 98 11.73 9.61 -3.34
C GLN A 98 12.70 8.70 -4.10
N VAL A 99 12.50 8.59 -5.40
CA VAL A 99 13.34 7.78 -6.30
C VAL A 99 13.91 8.72 -7.33
N PHE A 100 15.19 8.57 -7.61
CA PHE A 100 15.92 9.34 -8.60
C PHE A 100 16.27 8.44 -9.78
N THR A 101 16.06 8.96 -10.98
CA THR A 101 16.56 8.40 -12.23
C THR A 101 18.04 8.75 -12.39
N VAL A 102 18.74 8.04 -13.29
CA VAL A 102 20.17 8.26 -13.55
C VAL A 102 20.46 9.71 -13.91
N ASP A 103 19.58 10.35 -14.67
CA ASP A 103 19.73 11.74 -15.11
C ASP A 103 19.54 12.76 -13.97
N GLU A 104 18.94 12.35 -12.85
CA GLU A 104 18.74 13.18 -11.65
C GLU A 104 19.85 12.99 -10.61
N LEU A 105 20.73 11.99 -10.80
CA LEU A 105 21.90 11.78 -9.95
C LEU A 105 23.03 12.74 -10.35
N ILE A 106 23.74 13.30 -9.36
CA ILE A 106 24.87 14.25 -9.52
C ILE A 106 26.15 13.51 -9.90
#